data_AF-A0A3S4YKN9-F1
#
_entry.id   AF-A0A3S4YKN9-F1
#
_cell.length_a   1.000
_cell.length_b   1.000
_cell.length_c   1.000
_cell.angle_alpha   90.00
_cell.angle_beta   90.00
_cell.angle_gamma   90.00
#
_symmetry.space_group_name_H-M   'P 1'
#
loop_
_entity.id
_entity.type
_entity.pdbx_description
1 polymer ?
#
loop_
_entity_poly.entity_id
_entity_poly.type
_entity_poly.pdbx_seq_one_letter_code
_entity_poly.pdbx_strand_id
1 'polypeptide(L)'
;MKNLPYRWYDILILIFVIGIAMVSMLLLASEILFNQNRDTISISTVGFLVLIALSTACFNWAKTFDAQVFEQADIVKKLHRSGSRCIFAAICFITASLSKYVFMNYDKFERHLPFAQDFTKFILGIGYLIPFMLAFFLSYYVIARLSFVYLEAKKIFKN
;
A
#
# COMPACT_ATOMS: atom_id res chain seq x y z
N MET A 1 -29.15 -18.97 -14.36
CA MET A 1 -27.99 -18.80 -13.44
C MET A 1 -27.20 -20.10 -13.43
N LYS A 2 -26.17 -20.23 -14.30
CA LYS A 2 -25.34 -21.44 -14.38
C LYS A 2 -23.92 -21.10 -13.90
N ASN A 3 -23.51 -21.80 -12.83
CA ASN A 3 -22.17 -22.15 -12.39
C ASN A 3 -21.00 -21.22 -12.78
N LEU A 4 -20.50 -20.46 -11.80
CA LEU A 4 -19.16 -19.86 -11.86
C LEU A 4 -18.21 -20.68 -10.96
N PRO A 5 -17.56 -21.75 -11.48
CA PRO A 5 -16.52 -22.50 -10.76
C PRO A 5 -15.26 -21.66 -10.49
N TYR A 6 -15.17 -20.44 -11.03
CA TYR A 6 -14.01 -19.55 -10.89
C TYR A 6 -13.85 -18.93 -9.50
N ARG A 7 -14.91 -18.87 -8.66
CA ARG A 7 -14.85 -18.14 -7.38
C ARG A 7 -13.87 -18.72 -6.36
N TRP A 8 -13.72 -20.04 -6.28
CA TRP A 8 -12.89 -20.66 -5.25
C TRP A 8 -11.39 -20.55 -5.56
N TYR A 9 -11.01 -20.70 -6.83
CA TYR A 9 -9.62 -20.50 -7.27
C TYR A 9 -9.16 -19.05 -7.04
N ASP A 10 -10.00 -18.07 -7.36
CA ASP A 10 -9.70 -16.65 -7.11
C ASP A 10 -9.52 -16.37 -5.61
N ILE A 11 -10.33 -17.00 -4.75
CA ILE A 11 -10.21 -16.89 -3.29
C ILE A 11 -8.90 -17.54 -2.80
N LEU A 12 -8.53 -18.71 -3.31
CA LEU A 12 -7.29 -19.37 -2.92
C LEU A 12 -6.05 -18.58 -3.36
N ILE A 13 -6.06 -18.04 -4.58
CA ILE A 13 -5.00 -17.15 -5.07
C ILE A 13 -4.91 -15.90 -4.20
N LEU A 14 -6.05 -15.29 -3.85
CA LEU A 14 -6.08 -14.14 -2.96
C LEU A 14 -5.47 -14.45 -1.59
N ILE A 15 -5.87 -15.58 -0.97
CA ILE A 15 -5.34 -16.02 0.33
C ILE A 15 -3.83 -16.26 0.24
N PHE A 16 -3.37 -16.95 -0.82
CA PHE A 16 -1.95 -17.21 -1.05
C PHE A 16 -1.14 -15.92 -1.21
N VAL A 17 -1.63 -14.98 -2.01
CA VAL A 17 -0.98 -13.67 -2.21
C VAL A 17 -0.96 -12.86 -0.91
N ILE A 18 -2.05 -12.86 -0.13
CA ILE A 18 -2.09 -12.23 1.20
C ILE A 18 -1.08 -12.89 2.15
N GLY A 19 -0.96 -14.22 2.10
CA GLY A 19 0.03 -14.97 2.90
C GLY A 19 1.46 -14.54 2.58
N ILE A 20 1.84 -14.50 1.30
CA ILE A 20 3.17 -14.02 0.86
C ILE A 20 3.38 -12.56 1.28
N ALA A 21 2.35 -11.72 1.17
CA ALA A 21 2.42 -10.34 1.60
C ALA A 21 2.73 -10.23 3.11
N MET A 22 2.00 -10.97 3.95
CA MET A 22 2.21 -10.95 5.40
C MET A 22 3.61 -11.45 5.78
N VAL A 23 4.10 -12.50 5.12
CA VAL A 23 5.48 -12.99 5.35
C VAL A 23 6.50 -11.93 4.93
N SER A 24 6.34 -11.32 3.76
CA SER A 24 7.24 -10.26 3.26
C SER A 24 7.23 -9.03 4.18
N MET A 25 6.05 -8.66 4.70
CA MET A 25 5.87 -7.60 5.67
C MET A 25 6.60 -7.91 6.98
N LEU A 26 6.45 -9.12 7.51
CA LEU A 26 7.13 -9.56 8.73
C LEU A 26 8.65 -9.57 8.56
N LEU A 27 9.15 -10.04 7.41
CA LEU A 27 10.58 -10.02 7.10
C LEU A 27 11.11 -8.59 7.05
N LEU A 28 10.44 -7.68 6.33
CA LEU A 28 10.83 -6.27 6.27
C LEU A 28 10.74 -5.58 7.64
N ALA A 29 9.67 -5.82 8.41
CA ALA A 29 9.53 -5.27 9.74
C ALA A 29 10.63 -5.79 10.68
N SER A 30 10.97 -7.08 10.61
CA SER A 30 12.08 -7.65 11.39
C SER A 30 13.41 -7.02 11.01
N GLU A 31 13.68 -6.83 9.71
CA GLU A 31 14.91 -6.21 9.25
C GLU A 31 15.03 -4.76 9.72
N ILE A 32 13.91 -4.02 9.71
CA ILE A 32 13.86 -2.66 10.22
C ILE A 32 14.08 -2.61 11.74
N LEU A 33 13.50 -3.57 12.49
CA LEU A 33 13.62 -3.62 13.96
C LEU A 33 15.03 -4.05 14.42
N PHE A 34 15.63 -5.05 13.76
CA PHE A 34 16.93 -5.60 14.11
C PHE A 34 18.11 -4.82 13.50
N ASN A 35 17.88 -4.06 12.42
CA ASN A 35 18.92 -3.32 11.71
C ASN A 35 18.52 -1.86 11.49
N GLN A 36 18.26 -1.16 12.60
CA GLN A 36 17.68 0.19 12.62
C GLN A 36 18.52 1.25 11.88
N ASN A 37 19.84 1.01 11.76
CA ASN A 37 20.78 1.91 11.07
C ASN A 37 20.84 1.70 9.55
N ARG A 38 20.19 0.66 9.02
CA ARG A 38 20.18 0.42 7.58
C ARG A 38 19.30 1.46 6.90
N ASP A 39 19.85 2.16 5.91
CA ASP A 39 19.07 3.07 5.08
C ASP A 39 18.03 2.28 4.26
N THR A 40 16.75 2.60 4.46
CA THR A 40 15.63 2.05 3.68
C THR A 40 14.85 3.14 2.95
N ILE A 41 15.41 4.34 2.84
CA ILE A 41 14.79 5.46 2.11
C ILE A 41 14.56 5.06 0.66
N SER A 42 15.54 4.42 0.02
CA SER A 42 15.43 3.93 -1.36
C SER A 42 14.23 3.01 -1.58
N ILE A 43 13.99 2.06 -0.67
CA ILE A 43 12.84 1.14 -0.73
C ILE A 43 11.52 1.91 -0.60
N SER A 44 11.44 2.83 0.37
CA SER A 44 10.24 3.66 0.56
C SER A 44 9.97 4.58 -0.64
N THR A 45 11.00 5.14 -1.26
CA THR A 45 10.88 5.96 -2.48
C THR A 45 10.37 5.15 -3.66
N VAL A 46 10.89 3.93 -3.87
CA VAL A 46 10.39 3.04 -4.91
C VAL A 46 8.91 2.69 -4.65
N GLY A 47 8.55 2.35 -3.41
CA GLY A 47 7.17 2.08 -3.02
C GLY A 47 6.24 3.26 -3.30
N PHE A 48 6.66 4.47 -2.95
CA PHE A 48 5.95 5.71 -3.25
C PHE A 48 5.71 5.87 -4.77
N LEU A 49 6.76 5.78 -5.59
CA LEU A 49 6.66 5.98 -7.04
C LEU A 49 5.73 4.96 -7.70
N VAL A 50 5.84 3.68 -7.32
CA VAL A 50 5.00 2.60 -7.85
C VAL A 50 3.53 2.86 -7.53
N LEU A 51 3.21 3.29 -6.31
CA LEU A 51 1.83 3.54 -5.91
C LEU A 51 1.23 4.78 -6.56
N ILE A 52 2.01 5.84 -6.76
CA ILE A 52 1.55 7.01 -7.53
C ILE A 52 1.26 6.60 -8.98
N ALA A 53 2.18 5.86 -9.62
CA ALA A 53 1.96 5.36 -10.97
C ALA A 53 0.70 4.47 -11.06
N LEU A 54 0.50 3.58 -10.08
CA LEU A 54 -0.68 2.72 -10.01
C LEU A 54 -1.97 3.54 -9.80
N SER A 55 -1.91 4.59 -8.98
CA SER A 55 -3.04 5.51 -8.79
C SER A 55 -3.43 6.20 -10.09
N THR A 56 -2.44 6.75 -10.81
CA THR A 56 -2.65 7.36 -12.13
C THR A 56 -3.26 6.37 -13.12
N ALA A 57 -2.76 5.12 -13.14
CA ALA A 57 -3.34 4.07 -13.97
C ALA A 57 -4.81 3.79 -13.61
N CYS A 58 -5.15 3.73 -12.32
CA CYS A 58 -6.53 3.53 -11.88
C CYS A 58 -7.46 4.65 -12.35
N PHE A 59 -7.05 5.91 -12.21
CA PHE A 59 -7.88 7.05 -12.64
C PHE A 59 -7.98 7.16 -14.16
N ASN A 60 -6.91 6.86 -14.90
CA ASN A 60 -6.98 6.84 -16.36
C ASN A 60 -7.86 5.70 -16.87
N TRP A 61 -7.79 4.54 -16.23
CA TRP A 61 -8.67 3.43 -16.58
C TRP A 61 -10.14 3.72 -16.22
N ALA A 62 -10.41 4.43 -15.12
CA ALA A 62 -11.78 4.85 -14.78
C ALA A 62 -12.43 5.70 -15.89
N LYS A 63 -11.64 6.50 -16.63
CA LYS A 63 -12.13 7.34 -17.73
C LYS A 63 -12.58 6.55 -18.97
N THR A 64 -12.22 5.28 -19.09
CA THR A 64 -12.61 4.45 -20.25
C THR A 64 -14.01 3.87 -20.11
N PHE A 65 -14.66 4.06 -18.97
CA PHE A 65 -15.99 3.56 -18.66
C PHE A 65 -17.00 4.71 -18.63
N ASP A 66 -18.21 4.45 -19.08
CA ASP A 66 -19.31 5.41 -19.02
C ASP A 66 -20.01 5.36 -17.66
N ALA A 67 -19.90 6.44 -16.90
CA ALA A 67 -20.53 6.55 -15.58
C ALA A 67 -22.06 6.65 -15.64
N GLN A 68 -22.66 6.86 -16.82
CA GLN A 68 -24.11 6.87 -17.01
C GLN A 68 -24.69 5.45 -17.10
N VAL A 69 -23.88 4.46 -17.46
CA VAL A 69 -24.28 3.05 -17.55
C VAL A 69 -24.13 2.40 -16.17
N PHE A 70 -25.24 1.89 -15.61
CA PHE A 70 -25.29 1.37 -14.23
C PHE A 70 -24.21 0.32 -13.91
N GLU A 71 -23.96 -0.63 -14.81
CA GLU A 71 -22.95 -1.68 -14.61
C GLU A 71 -21.51 -1.14 -14.64
N GLN A 72 -21.27 -0.08 -15.41
CA GLN A 72 -19.95 0.54 -15.55
C GLN A 72 -19.67 1.56 -14.43
N ALA A 73 -20.70 2.23 -13.92
CA ALA A 73 -20.58 3.19 -12.81
C ALA A 73 -19.99 2.57 -11.53
N ASP A 74 -20.31 1.31 -11.21
CA ASP A 74 -19.72 0.60 -10.07
C ASP A 74 -18.22 0.36 -10.27
N ILE A 75 -17.79 0.02 -11.49
CA ILE A 75 -16.37 -0.15 -11.83
C ILE A 75 -15.62 1.17 -11.67
N VAL A 76 -16.17 2.27 -12.20
CA VAL A 76 -15.60 3.62 -12.05
C VAL A 76 -15.38 3.94 -10.57
N LYS A 77 -16.39 3.71 -9.73
CA LYS A 77 -16.29 3.94 -8.27
C LYS A 77 -15.22 3.08 -7.61
N LYS A 78 -15.14 1.80 -7.98
CA LYS A 78 -14.10 0.87 -7.46
C LYS A 78 -12.69 1.29 -7.87
N LEU A 79 -12.51 1.75 -9.11
CA LEU A 79 -11.22 2.25 -9.61
C LEU A 79 -10.81 3.54 -8.91
N HIS A 80 -11.72 4.52 -8.77
CA HIS A 80 -11.43 5.75 -8.03
C HIS A 80 -11.02 5.45 -6.59
N ARG A 81 -11.76 4.58 -5.90
CA ARG A 81 -11.43 4.19 -4.51
C ARG A 81 -10.07 3.48 -4.40
N SER A 82 -9.71 2.68 -5.40
CA SER A 82 -8.41 2.01 -5.47
C SER A 82 -7.27 3.01 -5.71
N GLY A 83 -7.49 3.97 -6.62
CA GLY A 83 -6.54 5.06 -6.89
C GLY A 83 -6.30 5.96 -5.67
N SER A 84 -7.36 6.35 -4.95
CA SER A 84 -7.23 7.15 -3.72
C SER A 84 -6.48 6.39 -2.61
N ARG A 85 -6.71 5.07 -2.48
CA ARG A 85 -5.97 4.23 -1.53
C ARG A 85 -4.50 4.10 -1.89
N CYS A 86 -4.16 4.04 -3.18
CA CYS A 86 -2.77 4.08 -3.62
C CYS A 86 -2.09 5.39 -3.23
N ILE A 87 -2.75 6.55 -3.43
CA ILE A 87 -2.22 7.85 -2.98
C ILE A 87 -1.99 7.85 -1.47
N PHE A 88 -2.97 7.38 -0.69
CA PHE A 88 -2.85 7.32 0.75
C PHE A 88 -1.69 6.42 1.19
N ALA A 89 -1.53 5.24 0.58
CA ALA A 89 -0.40 4.35 0.82
C ALA A 89 0.94 5.00 0.44
N ALA A 90 0.99 5.75 -0.67
CA ALA A 90 2.18 6.48 -1.09
C ALA A 90 2.59 7.56 -0.08
N ILE A 91 1.61 8.31 0.44
CA ILE A 91 1.82 9.29 1.53
C ILE A 91 2.37 8.57 2.77
N CYS A 92 1.81 7.42 3.15
CA CYS A 92 2.32 6.65 4.27
C CYS A 92 3.77 6.19 4.08
N PHE A 93 4.19 5.82 2.86
CA PHE A 93 5.60 5.50 2.56
C PHE A 93 6.52 6.71 2.72
N ILE A 94 6.11 7.89 2.24
CA ILE A 94 6.89 9.13 2.44
C ILE A 94 7.00 9.47 3.92
N THR A 95 5.88 9.40 4.66
CA THR A 95 5.88 9.66 6.10
C THR A 95 6.79 8.69 6.84
N ALA A 96 6.71 7.38 6.52
CA ALA A 96 7.62 6.38 7.09
C ALA A 96 9.09 6.72 6.79
N SER A 97 9.40 7.11 5.54
CA SER A 97 10.75 7.49 5.13
C SER A 97 11.25 8.72 5.88
N LEU A 98 10.41 9.74 6.05
CA LEU A 98 10.75 10.96 6.78
C LEU A 98 10.97 10.67 8.27
N SER A 99 10.07 9.91 8.90
CA SER A 99 10.20 9.49 10.29
C SER A 99 11.47 8.66 10.51
N LYS A 100 11.82 7.77 9.58
CA LYS A 100 13.06 7.02 9.64
C LYS A 100 14.30 7.91 9.45
N TYR A 101 14.26 8.87 8.54
CA TYR A 101 15.35 9.84 8.36
C TYR A 101 15.60 10.65 9.65
N VAL A 102 14.52 11.11 10.30
CA VAL A 102 14.59 11.80 11.59
C VAL A 102 15.19 10.88 12.66
N PHE A 103 14.77 9.61 12.70
CA PHE A 103 15.31 8.61 13.62
C PHE A 103 16.83 8.37 13.41
N MET A 104 17.27 8.15 12.17
CA MET A 104 18.69 7.91 11.85
C MET A 104 19.59 9.12 12.12
N ASN A 105 19.03 10.33 12.10
CA ASN A 105 19.75 11.57 12.38
C ASN A 105 19.42 12.14 13.75
N TYR A 106 18.80 11.36 14.64
CA TYR A 106 18.30 11.82 15.93
C TYR A 106 19.37 12.51 16.76
N ASP A 107 20.58 11.95 16.83
CA ASP A 107 21.71 12.49 17.59
C ASP A 107 22.13 13.90 17.12
N LYS A 108 21.80 14.30 15.88
CA LYS A 108 22.02 15.66 15.36
C LYS A 108 20.96 16.65 15.85
N PHE A 109 19.74 16.17 16.10
CA PHE A 109 18.61 16.97 16.62
C PHE A 109 18.58 17.02 18.16
N GLU A 110 19.22 16.06 18.81
CA GLU A 110 19.23 15.82 20.25
C GLU A 110 19.79 17.00 21.09
N ARG A 111 20.65 17.85 20.51
CA ARG A 111 21.17 19.07 21.18
C ARG A 111 20.08 20.05 21.63
N HIS A 112 18.83 19.87 21.19
CA HIS A 112 17.72 20.77 21.46
C HIS A 112 16.60 20.17 22.34
N LEU A 113 16.61 18.87 22.67
CA LEU A 113 15.50 18.20 23.39
C LEU A 113 16.03 17.16 24.40
N PRO A 114 16.31 17.55 25.66
CA PRO A 114 16.96 16.68 26.65
C PRO A 114 16.03 15.70 27.39
N PHE A 115 14.73 15.62 27.06
CA PHE A 115 13.79 14.74 27.77
C PHE A 115 13.77 13.32 27.18
N ALA A 116 14.03 12.33 28.05
CA ALA A 116 13.76 10.89 27.87
C ALA A 116 14.17 10.30 26.52
N GLN A 117 15.49 10.26 26.27
CA GLN A 117 16.12 9.71 25.06
C GLN A 117 15.53 8.37 24.62
N ASP A 118 15.34 7.43 25.55
CA ASP A 118 14.80 6.10 25.25
C ASP A 118 13.33 6.14 24.83
N PHE A 119 12.53 6.99 25.48
CA PHE A 119 11.10 7.12 25.17
C PHE A 119 10.89 7.82 23.83
N THR A 120 11.67 8.86 23.52
CA THR A 120 11.61 9.53 22.21
C THR A 120 12.10 8.63 21.09
N LYS A 121 13.19 7.88 21.27
CA LYS A 121 13.65 6.87 20.30
C LYS A 121 12.60 5.78 20.07
N PHE A 122 11.93 5.33 21.13
CA PHE A 122 10.82 4.37 21.03
C PHE A 122 9.63 4.95 20.24
N ILE A 123 9.19 6.18 20.54
CA ILE A 123 8.11 6.85 19.80
C ILE A 123 8.46 7.02 18.32
N LEU A 124 9.69 7.46 18.01
CA LEU A 124 10.15 7.61 16.62
C LEU A 124 10.23 6.26 15.91
N GLY A 125 10.65 5.20 16.62
CA GLY A 125 10.66 3.82 16.16
C GLY A 125 9.27 3.33 15.72
N ILE A 126 8.28 3.48 16.60
CA ILE A 126 6.89 3.19 16.28
C ILE A 126 6.37 4.11 15.16
N GLY A 127 6.79 5.36 15.19
CA GLY A 127 6.36 6.43 14.29
C GLY A 127 6.68 6.18 12.82
N TYR A 128 7.76 5.46 12.49
CA TYR A 128 7.99 5.02 11.10
C TYR A 128 7.42 3.62 10.82
N LEU A 129 7.35 2.72 11.82
CA LEU A 129 6.87 1.35 11.64
C LEU A 129 5.38 1.32 11.27
N ILE A 130 4.55 2.07 12.00
CA ILE A 130 3.09 2.09 11.76
C ILE A 130 2.75 2.58 10.35
N PRO A 131 3.24 3.74 9.86
CA PRO A 131 2.97 4.18 8.51
C PRO A 131 3.49 3.21 7.46
N PHE A 132 4.65 2.58 7.67
CA PHE A 132 5.19 1.59 6.76
C PHE A 132 4.28 0.36 6.63
N MET A 133 3.84 -0.18 7.76
CA MET A 133 2.91 -1.32 7.82
C MET A 133 1.57 -0.98 7.17
N LEU A 134 1.04 0.22 7.43
CA LEU A 134 -0.20 0.72 6.84
C LEU A 134 -0.07 0.87 5.31
N ALA A 135 1.03 1.46 4.83
CA ALA A 135 1.32 1.63 3.42
C ALA A 135 1.37 0.28 2.70
N PHE A 136 2.09 -0.68 3.27
CA PHE A 136 2.21 -2.03 2.72
C PHE A 136 0.83 -2.71 2.67
N PHE A 137 0.10 -2.76 3.79
CA PHE A 137 -1.24 -3.37 3.83
C PHE A 137 -2.20 -2.78 2.78
N LEU A 138 -2.24 -1.46 2.65
CA LEU A 138 -3.07 -0.78 1.66
C LEU A 138 -2.65 -1.11 0.23
N SER A 139 -1.35 -1.20 -0.04
CA SER A 139 -0.81 -1.56 -1.36
C SER A 139 -1.32 -2.93 -1.80
N TYR A 140 -1.22 -3.94 -0.92
CA TYR A 140 -1.74 -5.28 -1.22
C TYR A 140 -3.24 -5.31 -1.38
N TYR A 141 -3.96 -4.63 -0.49
CA TYR A 141 -5.41 -4.53 -0.59
C TYR A 141 -5.84 -3.97 -1.95
N VAL A 142 -5.15 -2.95 -2.46
CA VAL A 142 -5.45 -2.37 -3.77
C VAL A 142 -5.13 -3.36 -4.90
N ILE A 143 -3.96 -4.00 -4.91
CA ILE A 143 -3.59 -4.98 -5.94
C ILE A 143 -4.62 -6.12 -6.02
N ALA A 144 -5.01 -6.65 -4.87
CA ALA A 144 -6.05 -7.67 -4.77
C ALA A 144 -7.39 -7.18 -5.34
N ARG A 145 -7.85 -5.98 -4.94
CA ARG A 145 -9.11 -5.40 -5.43
C ARG A 145 -9.09 -5.14 -6.93
N LEU A 146 -7.99 -4.63 -7.48
CA LEU A 146 -7.85 -4.35 -8.90
C LEU A 146 -7.96 -5.62 -9.75
N SER A 147 -7.45 -6.75 -9.24
CA SER A 147 -7.60 -8.04 -9.90
C SER A 147 -9.07 -8.44 -10.08
N PHE A 148 -9.91 -8.22 -9.06
CA PHE A 148 -11.35 -8.46 -9.17
C PHE A 148 -12.05 -7.48 -10.11
N VAL A 149 -11.68 -6.19 -10.04
CA VAL A 149 -12.24 -5.16 -10.93
C VAL A 149 -11.91 -5.48 -12.40
N TYR A 150 -10.71 -5.99 -12.68
CA TYR A 150 -10.33 -6.45 -14.01
C TYR A 150 -11.20 -7.61 -14.52
N LEU A 151 -11.48 -8.59 -13.66
CA LEU A 151 -12.36 -9.71 -14.02
C LEU A 151 -13.79 -9.26 -14.29
N GLU A 152 -14.30 -8.29 -13.52
CA GLU A 152 -15.62 -7.67 -13.76
C GLU A 152 -15.64 -6.89 -15.08
N ALA A 153 -14.66 -6.01 -15.31
CA ALA A 153 -14.54 -5.24 -16.54
C ALA A 153 -14.46 -6.13 -17.78
N LYS A 154 -13.69 -7.24 -17.72
CA LYS A 154 -13.57 -8.19 -18.82
C LYS A 154 -14.91 -8.85 -19.21
N LYS A 155 -15.86 -8.96 -18.28
CA LYS A 155 -17.20 -9.50 -18.58
C LYS A 155 -18.03 -8.51 -19.38
N ILE A 156 -17.88 -7.21 -19.12
CA ILE A 156 -18.61 -6.15 -19.83
C ILE A 156 -18.17 -6.09 -21.30
N PHE A 157 -16.86 -6.14 -21.57
CA PHE A 157 -16.34 -6.06 -22.94
C PHE A 157 -16.44 -7.33 -23.78
N LYS A 158 -16.87 -8.46 -23.18
CA LYS A 158 -17.07 -9.73 -23.90
C LYS A 158 -18.51 -9.94 -24.37
N ASN A 159 -19.44 -9.11 -23.90
CA ASN A 159 -20.82 -9.05 -24.36
C ASN A 159 -20.97 -7.94 -25.38
#